data_AF-A0A381VBN4-F1
#
_entry.id   AF-A0A381VBN4-F1
#
_cell.length_a   1.000
_cell.length_b   1.000
_cell.length_c   1.000
_cell.angle_alpha   90.00
_cell.angle_beta   90.00
_cell.angle_gamma   90.00
#
_symmetry.space_group_name_H-M   'P 1'
#
loop_
_entity.id
_entity.type
_entity.pdbx_description
1 polymer ?
#
loop_
_entity_poly.entity_id
_entity_poly.type
_entity_poly.pdbx_seq_one_letter_code
_entity_poly.pdbx_strand_id
1 'polypeptide(L)'
;MTQDFTEQNKSLTLGRGVNTDFTTTEVNKVAYDKGFYIAFKAAGFDSVRFFIKQGWSPEFYKPAVDDALELGLKIVLVPFSMYCWGKDHLIQWWGEMAEYYKDYPADLVFEVMNEPKMAGHYDGEEAETMRWYGACIQKIRISNPTRLLTVGGPRFNGVELLTQYVTPEYLSYSLEDGTGFADDPNIWGVFHCYHPKSFTHGAIDQDINKDHPDWKETIVADLEEADAWSKKHNKR
;
A
#
# COMPACT_ATOMS: atom_id res chain seq x y z
N MET A 1 19.60 -5.42 -17.48
CA MET A 1 19.95 -5.76 -16.09
C MET A 1 18.80 -5.27 -15.24
N THR A 2 18.21 -6.13 -14.42
CA THR A 2 17.17 -5.72 -13.44
C THR A 2 17.81 -4.84 -12.37
N GLN A 3 17.08 -3.82 -11.89
CA GLN A 3 17.60 -2.95 -10.84
C GLN A 3 17.66 -3.71 -9.50
N ASP A 4 18.72 -3.46 -8.74
CA ASP A 4 18.90 -3.95 -7.37
C ASP A 4 18.82 -2.77 -6.39
N PHE A 5 17.78 -2.77 -5.56
CA PHE A 5 17.51 -1.74 -4.56
C PHE A 5 17.80 -2.19 -3.13
N THR A 6 18.41 -3.37 -2.95
CA THR A 6 18.55 -4.00 -1.62
C THR A 6 19.21 -3.09 -0.59
N GLU A 7 20.26 -2.35 -0.98
CA GLU A 7 20.91 -1.38 -0.08
C GLU A 7 20.10 -0.08 0.07
N GLN A 8 19.55 0.45 -1.01
CA GLN A 8 18.73 1.67 -1.00
C GLN A 8 17.52 1.52 -0.07
N ASN A 9 16.84 0.37 -0.11
CA ASN A 9 15.68 0.05 0.71
C ASN A 9 15.99 0.07 2.21
N LYS A 10 17.23 -0.25 2.62
CA LYS A 10 17.63 -0.16 4.04
C LYS A 10 17.59 1.28 4.56
N SER A 11 17.89 2.27 3.73
CA SER A 11 17.81 3.69 4.10
C SER A 11 16.48 4.37 3.72
N LEU A 12 15.65 3.71 2.91
CA LEU A 12 14.39 4.28 2.45
C LEU A 12 13.44 4.53 3.62
N THR A 13 12.82 5.72 3.61
CA THR A 13 11.75 6.12 4.53
C THR A 13 10.68 6.87 3.73
N LEU A 14 9.40 6.57 3.94
CA LEU A 14 8.30 7.29 3.26
C LEU A 14 7.98 8.63 3.91
N GLY A 15 8.44 8.87 5.15
CA GLY A 15 8.22 10.12 5.86
C GLY A 15 6.74 10.47 6.03
N ARG A 16 6.41 11.76 5.99
CA ARG A 16 5.00 12.20 6.01
C ARG A 16 4.40 12.06 4.62
N GLY A 17 3.32 11.29 4.50
CA GLY A 17 2.64 11.05 3.23
C GLY A 17 1.30 11.78 3.11
N VAL A 18 0.86 12.00 1.87
CA VAL A 18 -0.50 12.46 1.53
C VAL A 18 -1.10 11.58 0.44
N ASN A 19 -2.40 11.28 0.53
CA ASN A 19 -3.10 10.46 -0.47
C ASN A 19 -3.65 11.34 -1.61
N THR A 20 -3.54 10.86 -2.84
CA THR A 20 -4.22 11.42 -4.01
C THR A 20 -5.00 10.33 -4.72
N ASP A 21 -6.13 10.69 -5.29
CA ASP A 21 -7.09 9.71 -5.78
C ASP A 21 -7.39 9.89 -7.26
N PHE A 22 -6.94 8.91 -8.05
CA PHE A 22 -7.12 8.82 -9.49
C PHE A 22 -8.32 7.94 -9.88
N THR A 23 -9.09 7.43 -8.92
CA THR A 23 -10.09 6.38 -9.16
C THR A 23 -11.49 6.93 -9.43
N THR A 24 -11.77 8.18 -9.06
CA THR A 24 -13.15 8.68 -9.02
C THR A 24 -13.67 9.22 -10.34
N THR A 25 -14.98 9.16 -10.45
CA THR A 25 -15.83 9.80 -11.46
C THR A 25 -16.52 11.05 -10.89
N GLU A 26 -16.08 11.58 -9.75
CA GLU A 26 -16.70 12.75 -9.11
C GLU A 26 -16.51 13.99 -9.97
N VAL A 27 -17.61 14.71 -10.19
CA VAL A 27 -17.60 15.95 -10.99
C VAL A 27 -16.74 16.98 -10.24
N ASN A 28 -15.68 17.46 -10.91
CA ASN A 28 -14.71 18.46 -10.44
C ASN A 28 -13.57 17.95 -9.53
N LYS A 29 -13.35 16.64 -9.38
CA LYS A 29 -12.11 16.15 -8.76
C LYS A 29 -10.95 16.21 -9.75
N VAL A 30 -9.91 16.96 -9.42
CA VAL A 30 -8.65 16.98 -10.17
C VAL A 30 -7.74 15.91 -9.57
N ALA A 31 -7.57 14.79 -10.28
CA ALA A 31 -6.71 13.69 -9.81
C ALA A 31 -5.23 14.10 -9.74
N TYR A 32 -4.82 15.01 -10.63
CA TYR A 32 -3.43 15.40 -10.79
C TYR A 32 -3.27 16.84 -11.28
N ASP A 33 -2.45 17.61 -10.57
CA ASP A 33 -1.87 18.89 -10.97
C ASP A 33 -0.49 19.01 -10.31
N LYS A 34 0.56 19.38 -11.07
CA LYS A 34 1.93 19.52 -10.52
C LYS A 34 2.00 20.52 -9.36
N GLY A 35 1.14 21.54 -9.37
CA GLY A 35 0.99 22.51 -8.30
C GLY A 35 0.61 21.90 -6.95
N PHE A 36 -0.12 20.77 -6.93
CA PHE A 36 -0.38 20.04 -5.68
C PHE A 36 0.91 19.53 -5.06
N TYR A 37 1.83 18.98 -5.86
CA TYR A 37 3.09 18.43 -5.36
C TYR A 37 4.04 19.50 -4.84
N ILE A 38 4.06 20.67 -5.50
CA ILE A 38 4.76 21.86 -5.00
C ILE A 38 4.19 22.27 -3.63
N ALA A 39 2.87 22.32 -3.49
CA ALA A 39 2.23 22.64 -2.23
C ALA A 39 2.50 21.58 -1.14
N PHE A 40 2.49 20.30 -1.49
CA PHE A 40 2.82 19.21 -0.56
C PHE A 40 4.25 19.31 -0.05
N LYS A 41 5.23 19.55 -0.94
CA LYS A 41 6.62 19.79 -0.51
C LYS A 41 6.73 21.02 0.39
N ALA A 42 6.06 22.11 0.05
CA ALA A 42 6.05 23.32 0.87
C ALA A 42 5.42 23.08 2.26
N ALA A 43 4.45 22.18 2.37
CA ALA A 43 3.82 21.75 3.62
C ALA A 43 4.64 20.72 4.42
N GLY A 44 5.77 20.24 3.87
CA GLY A 44 6.67 19.29 4.54
C GLY A 44 6.26 17.83 4.41
N PHE A 45 5.57 17.45 3.33
CA PHE A 45 5.36 16.04 2.96
C PHE A 45 6.58 15.50 2.19
N ASP A 46 6.86 14.22 2.42
CA ASP A 46 7.98 13.47 1.83
C ASP A 46 7.52 12.48 0.76
N SER A 47 6.25 12.08 0.80
CA SER A 47 5.68 11.10 -0.11
C SER A 47 4.23 11.38 -0.49
N VAL A 48 3.83 10.80 -1.62
CA VAL A 48 2.47 10.80 -2.12
C VAL A 48 2.02 9.35 -2.38
N ARG A 49 0.79 9.02 -1.98
CA ARG A 49 0.20 7.71 -2.18
C ARG A 49 -0.96 7.80 -3.15
N PHE A 50 -0.84 7.14 -4.29
CA PHE A 50 -1.79 7.21 -5.39
C PHE A 50 -2.76 6.04 -5.32
N PHE A 51 -4.03 6.34 -5.04
CA PHE A 51 -5.11 5.43 -5.38
C PHE A 51 -5.26 5.40 -6.89
N ILE A 52 -4.83 4.31 -7.51
CA ILE A 52 -4.89 4.10 -8.96
C ILE A 52 -5.92 3.03 -9.30
N LYS A 53 -6.44 3.08 -10.52
CA LYS A 53 -7.48 2.15 -10.97
C LYS A 53 -6.87 0.90 -11.59
N GLN A 54 -7.27 -0.28 -11.12
CA GLN A 54 -6.93 -1.56 -11.75
C GLN A 54 -7.37 -1.57 -13.22
N GLY A 55 -6.53 -2.11 -14.09
CA GLY A 55 -6.80 -2.25 -15.52
C GLY A 55 -6.49 -1.01 -16.36
N TRP A 56 -6.06 0.08 -15.74
CA TRP A 56 -5.57 1.25 -16.47
C TRP A 56 -4.09 1.10 -16.77
N SER A 57 -3.69 1.63 -17.94
CA SER A 57 -2.31 1.59 -18.42
C SER A 57 -1.37 2.32 -17.47
N PRO A 58 -0.19 1.78 -17.14
CA PRO A 58 0.78 2.48 -16.31
C PRO A 58 1.18 3.85 -16.87
N GLU A 59 1.22 4.01 -18.20
CA GLU A 59 1.50 5.26 -18.92
C GLU A 59 0.58 6.41 -18.52
N PHE A 60 -0.67 6.11 -18.15
CA PHE A 60 -1.64 7.13 -17.76
C PHE A 60 -1.16 7.91 -16.53
N TYR A 61 -0.51 7.22 -15.59
CA TYR A 61 -0.01 7.81 -14.34
C TYR A 61 1.39 8.41 -14.49
N LYS A 62 2.07 8.17 -15.63
CA LYS A 62 3.48 8.53 -15.82
C LYS A 62 3.78 10.01 -15.55
N PRO A 63 3.00 10.99 -16.07
CA PRO A 63 3.29 12.40 -15.81
C PRO A 63 3.23 12.76 -14.32
N ALA A 64 2.27 12.19 -13.60
CA ALA A 64 2.12 12.39 -12.15
C ALA A 64 3.27 11.73 -11.37
N VAL A 65 3.69 10.54 -11.79
CA VAL A 65 4.82 9.85 -11.18
C VAL A 65 6.13 10.61 -11.40
N ASP A 66 6.40 11.02 -12.65
CA ASP A 66 7.61 11.76 -13.00
C ASP A 66 7.72 13.07 -12.23
N ASP A 67 6.63 13.86 -12.19
CA ASP A 67 6.65 15.17 -11.55
C ASP A 67 6.79 15.07 -10.03
N ALA A 68 6.24 14.02 -9.40
CA ALA A 68 6.47 13.75 -7.98
C ALA A 68 7.94 13.39 -7.71
N LEU A 69 8.54 12.49 -8.50
CA LEU A 69 9.95 12.12 -8.35
C LEU A 69 10.91 13.28 -8.64
N GLU A 70 10.63 14.10 -9.66
CA GLU A 70 11.42 15.29 -9.99
C GLU A 70 11.46 16.29 -8.82
N LEU A 71 10.34 16.41 -8.08
CA LEU A 71 10.23 17.25 -6.89
C LEU A 71 10.77 16.58 -5.61
N GLY A 72 11.33 15.37 -5.72
CA GLY A 72 11.86 14.60 -4.59
C GLY A 72 10.78 14.17 -3.61
N LEU A 73 9.58 13.85 -4.11
CA LEU A 73 8.56 13.08 -3.38
C LEU A 73 8.75 11.60 -3.71
N LYS A 74 8.64 10.75 -2.70
CA LYS A 74 8.49 9.30 -2.89
C LYS A 74 7.05 8.98 -3.24
N ILE A 75 6.82 7.85 -3.90
CA ILE A 75 5.51 7.49 -4.43
C ILE A 75 5.14 6.09 -4.01
N VAL A 76 3.90 5.92 -3.56
CA VAL A 76 3.29 4.62 -3.35
C VAL A 76 2.15 4.47 -4.35
N LEU A 77 2.24 3.50 -5.27
CA LEU A 77 1.14 3.15 -6.18
C LEU A 77 0.32 2.02 -5.56
N VAL A 78 -0.98 2.23 -5.40
CA VAL A 78 -1.90 1.21 -4.87
C VAL A 78 -3.16 1.08 -5.72
N PRO A 79 -3.55 -0.13 -6.17
CA PRO A 79 -4.84 -0.32 -6.81
C PRO A 79 -5.94 -0.10 -5.77
N PHE A 80 -6.84 0.82 -6.10
CA PHE A 80 -8.09 1.07 -5.40
C PHE A 80 -9.21 1.06 -6.43
N SER A 81 -10.07 0.06 -6.37
CA SER A 81 -11.21 -0.06 -7.27
C SER A 81 -12.35 -0.70 -6.51
N MET A 82 -13.57 -0.17 -6.68
CA MET A 82 -14.76 -0.68 -5.99
C MET A 82 -15.08 -2.16 -6.28
N TYR A 83 -14.42 -2.78 -7.26
CA TYR A 83 -14.37 -4.22 -7.48
C TYR A 83 -13.09 -4.54 -8.25
N CYS A 84 -12.35 -5.56 -7.82
CA CYS A 84 -11.28 -6.14 -8.62
C CYS A 84 -11.85 -7.00 -9.74
N TRP A 85 -11.25 -6.99 -10.93
CA TRP A 85 -11.68 -7.80 -12.08
C TRP A 85 -11.22 -9.26 -11.99
N GLY A 86 -11.22 -9.83 -10.80
CA GLY A 86 -10.73 -11.18 -10.53
C GLY A 86 -9.22 -11.29 -10.34
N LYS A 87 -8.79 -12.45 -9.83
CA LYS A 87 -7.41 -12.75 -9.44
C LYS A 87 -6.44 -12.63 -10.60
N ASP A 88 -6.73 -13.34 -11.69
CA ASP A 88 -5.83 -13.44 -12.83
C ASP A 88 -5.63 -12.10 -13.51
N HIS A 89 -6.70 -11.29 -13.59
CA HIS A 89 -6.61 -9.93 -14.11
C HIS A 89 -5.76 -9.03 -13.21
N LEU A 90 -5.91 -9.14 -11.89
CA LEU A 90 -5.07 -8.37 -10.95
C LEU A 90 -3.59 -8.76 -11.08
N ILE A 91 -3.30 -10.06 -11.15
CA ILE A 91 -1.93 -10.56 -11.34
C ILE A 91 -1.36 -10.04 -12.65
N GLN A 92 -2.10 -10.18 -13.77
CA GLN A 92 -1.65 -9.71 -15.07
C GLN A 92 -1.36 -8.20 -15.04
N TRP A 93 -2.30 -7.41 -14.54
CA TRP A 93 -2.16 -5.96 -14.43
C TRP A 93 -0.96 -5.55 -13.57
N TRP A 94 -0.73 -6.23 -12.44
CA TRP A 94 0.48 -6.01 -11.64
C TRP A 94 1.77 -6.32 -12.40
N GLY A 95 1.77 -7.36 -13.23
CA GLY A 95 2.89 -7.66 -14.12
C GLY A 95 3.17 -6.53 -15.12
N GLU A 96 2.13 -5.95 -15.71
CA GLU A 96 2.23 -4.82 -16.65
C GLU A 96 2.75 -3.55 -15.95
N MET A 97 2.18 -3.22 -14.78
CA MET A 97 2.63 -2.10 -13.94
C MET A 97 4.10 -2.25 -13.54
N ALA A 98 4.48 -3.44 -13.06
CA ALA A 98 5.83 -3.72 -12.59
C ALA A 98 6.84 -3.65 -13.74
N GLU A 99 6.55 -4.26 -14.90
CA GLU A 99 7.43 -4.22 -16.07
C GLU A 99 7.63 -2.79 -16.58
N TYR A 100 6.56 -1.99 -16.64
CA TYR A 100 6.65 -0.60 -17.12
C TYR A 100 7.52 0.28 -16.22
N TYR A 101 7.35 0.15 -14.91
CA TYR A 101 8.05 0.96 -13.92
C TYR A 101 9.36 0.33 -13.43
N LYS A 102 9.85 -0.76 -14.04
CA LYS A 102 11.02 -1.51 -13.55
C LYS A 102 12.29 -0.66 -13.43
N ASP A 103 12.44 0.33 -14.30
CA ASP A 103 13.62 1.20 -14.36
C ASP A 103 13.50 2.47 -13.49
N TYR A 104 12.37 2.66 -12.80
CA TYR A 104 12.16 3.79 -11.90
C TYR A 104 12.89 3.58 -10.57
N PRO A 105 13.32 4.66 -9.89
CA PRO A 105 14.10 4.57 -8.66
C PRO A 105 13.37 3.82 -7.53
N ALA A 106 14.11 3.44 -6.48
CA ALA A 106 13.58 2.81 -5.27
C ALA A 106 12.50 3.66 -4.56
N ASP A 107 12.50 4.97 -4.80
CA ASP A 107 11.49 5.91 -4.29
C ASP A 107 10.08 5.67 -4.85
N LEU A 108 9.94 4.84 -5.89
CA LEU A 108 8.66 4.32 -6.37
C LEU A 108 8.39 2.94 -5.74
N VAL A 109 7.40 2.90 -4.85
CA VAL A 109 6.96 1.73 -4.09
C VAL A 109 5.62 1.23 -4.62
N PHE A 110 5.43 -0.09 -4.61
CA PHE A 110 4.14 -0.70 -4.94
C PHE A 110 3.46 -1.20 -3.67
N GLU A 111 2.23 -0.78 -3.44
CA GLU A 111 1.37 -1.39 -2.44
C GLU A 111 0.40 -2.33 -3.14
N VAL A 112 0.42 -3.60 -2.76
CA VAL A 112 -0.20 -4.66 -3.57
C VAL A 112 -1.73 -4.52 -3.67
N MET A 113 -2.40 -4.03 -2.61
CA MET A 113 -3.85 -3.82 -2.61
C MET A 113 -4.31 -2.85 -1.51
N ASN A 114 -5.22 -1.93 -1.85
CA ASN A 114 -5.90 -1.11 -0.86
C ASN A 114 -7.19 -1.78 -0.41
N GLU A 115 -7.38 -1.93 0.91
CA GLU A 115 -8.62 -2.38 1.56
C GLU A 115 -9.34 -3.49 0.77
N PRO A 116 -8.85 -4.74 0.80
CA PRO A 116 -9.39 -5.83 0.00
C PRO A 116 -10.92 -5.98 0.02
N LYS A 117 -11.60 -5.60 1.12
CA LYS A 117 -13.07 -5.60 1.19
C LYS A 117 -13.73 -4.66 0.19
N MET A 118 -13.13 -3.50 -0.06
CA MET A 118 -13.58 -2.56 -1.10
C MET A 118 -13.29 -3.08 -2.50
N ALA A 119 -12.36 -4.01 -2.66
CA ALA A 119 -12.05 -4.68 -3.91
C ALA A 119 -12.89 -5.96 -4.15
N GLY A 120 -13.85 -6.27 -3.27
CA GLY A 120 -14.73 -7.43 -3.41
C GLY A 120 -14.24 -8.71 -2.71
N HIS A 121 -13.29 -8.61 -1.79
CA HIS A 121 -12.87 -9.73 -0.94
C HIS A 121 -13.74 -9.77 0.33
N TYR A 122 -14.58 -10.78 0.45
CA TYR A 122 -15.58 -10.83 1.54
C TYR A 122 -15.00 -11.37 2.86
N ASP A 123 -15.67 -11.05 3.97
CA ASP A 123 -15.32 -11.62 5.27
C ASP A 123 -15.49 -13.15 5.23
N GLY A 124 -14.53 -13.89 5.80
CA GLY A 124 -14.45 -15.35 5.68
C GLY A 124 -13.53 -15.84 4.55
N GLU A 125 -13.06 -14.95 3.67
CA GLU A 125 -12.13 -15.25 2.57
C GLU A 125 -10.71 -14.67 2.81
N GLU A 126 -10.36 -14.38 4.06
CA GLU A 126 -9.10 -13.73 4.42
C GLU A 126 -7.87 -14.52 3.93
N ALA A 127 -7.90 -15.86 4.04
CA ALA A 127 -6.83 -16.70 3.53
C ALA A 127 -6.73 -16.69 1.99
N GLU A 128 -7.85 -16.59 1.27
CA GLU A 128 -7.80 -16.42 -0.20
C GLU A 128 -7.25 -15.05 -0.57
N THR A 129 -7.62 -14.02 0.17
CA THR A 129 -7.07 -12.67 0.00
C THR A 129 -5.55 -12.68 0.10
N MET A 130 -4.98 -13.37 1.09
CA MET A 130 -3.52 -13.49 1.20
C MET A 130 -2.89 -14.30 0.06
N ARG A 131 -3.59 -15.29 -0.50
CA ARG A 131 -3.16 -15.99 -1.73
C ARG A 131 -3.16 -15.08 -2.96
N TRP A 132 -4.04 -14.08 -3.04
CA TRP A 132 -3.98 -13.07 -4.11
C TRP A 132 -2.78 -12.15 -3.95
N TYR A 133 -2.51 -11.68 -2.72
CA TYR A 133 -1.30 -10.92 -2.40
C TYR A 133 -0.04 -11.69 -2.85
N GLY A 134 0.10 -12.95 -2.43
CA GLY A 134 1.25 -13.78 -2.77
C GLY A 134 1.45 -13.94 -4.28
N ALA A 135 0.38 -14.20 -5.03
CA ALA A 135 0.46 -14.36 -6.48
C ALA A 135 0.84 -13.06 -7.21
N CYS A 136 0.35 -11.91 -6.73
CA CYS A 136 0.76 -10.60 -7.25
C CYS A 136 2.24 -10.32 -6.96
N ILE A 137 2.71 -10.61 -5.73
CA ILE A 137 4.12 -10.45 -5.35
C ILE A 137 5.02 -11.30 -6.25
N GLN A 138 4.70 -12.59 -6.42
CA GLN A 138 5.45 -13.48 -7.33
C GLN A 138 5.56 -12.88 -8.73
N LYS A 139 4.44 -12.34 -9.26
CA LYS A 139 4.41 -11.74 -10.59
C LYS A 139 5.25 -10.46 -10.69
N ILE A 140 5.18 -9.58 -9.69
CA ILE A 140 5.97 -8.35 -9.62
C ILE A 140 7.47 -8.67 -9.55
N ARG A 141 7.86 -9.69 -8.76
CA ARG A 141 9.27 -10.07 -8.54
C ARG A 141 9.98 -10.56 -9.81
N ILE A 142 9.24 -11.01 -10.84
CA ILE A 142 9.83 -11.39 -12.14
C ILE A 142 10.61 -10.23 -12.77
N SER A 143 10.06 -9.02 -12.76
CA SER A 143 10.70 -7.82 -13.35
C SER A 143 11.35 -6.92 -12.29
N ASN A 144 10.91 -7.01 -11.04
CA ASN A 144 11.32 -6.15 -9.93
C ASN A 144 11.75 -7.00 -8.71
N PRO A 145 12.88 -7.71 -8.78
CA PRO A 145 13.28 -8.67 -7.76
C PRO A 145 13.50 -8.04 -6.38
N THR A 146 13.84 -6.75 -6.32
CA THR A 146 14.24 -6.06 -5.09
C THR A 146 13.44 -4.79 -4.80
N ARG A 147 12.45 -4.43 -5.63
CA ARG A 147 11.62 -3.25 -5.36
C ARG A 147 10.85 -3.43 -4.07
N LEU A 148 10.82 -2.39 -3.24
CA LEU A 148 10.02 -2.42 -2.03
C LEU A 148 8.54 -2.61 -2.38
N LEU A 149 7.90 -3.59 -1.73
CA LEU A 149 6.45 -3.77 -1.76
C LEU A 149 5.88 -3.53 -0.38
N THR A 150 4.71 -2.90 -0.32
CA THR A 150 3.92 -2.81 0.90
C THR A 150 2.71 -3.74 0.82
N VAL A 151 2.39 -4.37 1.95
CA VAL A 151 1.34 -5.39 2.06
C VAL A 151 0.46 -5.08 3.27
N GLY A 152 -0.85 -4.96 3.03
CA GLY A 152 -1.84 -4.81 4.07
C GLY A 152 -2.51 -6.14 4.44
N GLY A 153 -3.22 -6.12 5.57
CA GLY A 153 -4.10 -7.23 5.95
C GLY A 153 -5.35 -7.33 5.07
N PRO A 154 -6.16 -8.37 5.24
CA PRO A 154 -7.50 -8.44 4.66
C PRO A 154 -8.43 -7.30 5.13
N ARG A 155 -9.65 -7.30 4.59
CA ARG A 155 -10.71 -6.35 4.93
C ARG A 155 -10.36 -4.89 4.62
N PHE A 156 -10.32 -4.03 5.63
CA PHE A 156 -10.02 -2.60 5.49
C PHE A 156 -8.58 -2.27 5.93
N ASN A 157 -7.65 -3.22 5.78
CA ASN A 157 -6.26 -3.07 6.20
C ASN A 157 -6.10 -2.66 7.68
N GLY A 158 -6.95 -3.12 8.60
CA GLY A 158 -6.79 -2.84 10.03
C GLY A 158 -5.55 -3.53 10.62
N VAL A 159 -4.99 -3.00 11.70
CA VAL A 159 -3.76 -3.58 12.31
C VAL A 159 -3.96 -5.02 12.80
N GLU A 160 -5.11 -5.35 13.39
CA GLU A 160 -5.48 -6.72 13.77
C GLU A 160 -5.35 -7.68 12.57
N LEU A 161 -5.82 -7.24 11.39
CA LEU A 161 -5.80 -8.06 10.18
C LEU A 161 -4.39 -8.15 9.60
N LEU A 162 -3.58 -7.09 9.74
CA LEU A 162 -2.16 -7.13 9.40
C LEU A 162 -1.45 -8.20 10.24
N THR A 163 -1.63 -8.17 11.56
CA THR A 163 -0.87 -9.02 12.48
C THR A 163 -1.32 -10.48 12.44
N GLN A 164 -2.60 -10.72 12.16
CA GLN A 164 -3.17 -12.07 12.04
C GLN A 164 -2.82 -12.73 10.70
N TYR A 165 -2.87 -12.00 9.58
CA TYR A 165 -2.84 -12.60 8.25
C TYR A 165 -1.60 -12.27 7.41
N VAL A 166 -0.86 -11.19 7.68
CA VAL A 166 0.39 -10.92 6.95
C VAL A 166 1.52 -11.66 7.63
N THR A 167 1.46 -12.99 7.57
CA THR A 167 2.39 -13.90 8.26
C THR A 167 2.85 -14.99 7.28
N PRO A 168 3.95 -15.73 7.60
CA PRO A 168 4.39 -16.83 6.76
C PRO A 168 3.36 -17.95 6.57
N GLU A 169 2.35 -18.05 7.44
CA GLU A 169 1.27 -19.04 7.34
C GLU A 169 0.31 -18.71 6.19
N TYR A 170 -0.13 -17.45 6.11
CA TYR A 170 -1.15 -17.03 5.14
C TYR A 170 -0.56 -16.37 3.89
N LEU A 171 0.52 -15.61 4.03
CA LEU A 171 1.26 -15.01 2.91
C LEU A 171 2.44 -15.91 2.50
N SER A 172 2.14 -17.14 2.13
CA SER A 172 3.10 -18.24 1.95
C SER A 172 3.61 -18.41 0.51
N TYR A 173 3.83 -17.31 -0.22
CA TYR A 173 4.37 -17.41 -1.59
C TYR A 173 5.82 -17.92 -1.61
N SER A 174 6.21 -18.50 -2.75
CA SER A 174 7.60 -18.93 -3.01
C SER A 174 8.08 -18.40 -4.37
N LEU A 175 9.30 -17.89 -4.42
CA LEU A 175 9.98 -17.46 -5.64
C LEU A 175 10.73 -18.64 -6.27
N GLU A 176 11.28 -18.44 -7.47
CA GLU A 176 11.97 -19.51 -8.23
C GLU A 176 13.18 -20.10 -7.49
N ASP A 177 13.83 -19.30 -6.64
CA ASP A 177 14.97 -19.72 -5.81
C ASP A 177 14.55 -20.39 -4.49
N GLY A 178 13.25 -20.59 -4.28
CA GLY A 178 12.68 -21.20 -3.07
C GLY A 178 12.51 -20.25 -1.89
N THR A 179 12.91 -18.99 -2.01
CA THR A 179 12.68 -17.96 -0.99
C THR A 179 11.22 -17.54 -0.95
N GLY A 180 10.75 -16.99 0.18
CA GLY A 180 9.37 -16.52 0.31
C GLY A 180 9.24 -15.29 1.21
N PHE A 181 8.06 -15.09 1.78
CA PHE A 181 7.79 -13.96 2.68
C PHE A 181 8.80 -13.85 3.83
N ALA A 182 9.20 -14.96 4.44
CA ALA A 182 10.17 -14.94 5.53
C ALA A 182 11.53 -14.36 5.09
N ASP A 183 11.96 -14.69 3.88
CA ASP A 183 13.28 -14.37 3.36
C ASP A 183 13.34 -13.02 2.62
N ASP A 184 12.22 -12.55 2.05
CA ASP A 184 12.16 -11.32 1.24
C ASP A 184 12.32 -10.07 2.12
N PRO A 185 13.47 -9.36 2.09
CA PRO A 185 13.70 -8.20 2.96
C PRO A 185 12.97 -6.94 2.48
N ASN A 186 12.34 -6.99 1.30
CA ASN A 186 11.74 -5.85 0.61
C ASN A 186 10.21 -5.88 0.70
N ILE A 187 9.68 -6.34 1.83
CA ILE A 187 8.25 -6.31 2.19
C ILE A 187 8.07 -5.46 3.44
N TRP A 188 7.20 -4.45 3.36
CA TRP A 188 6.74 -3.66 4.51
C TRP A 188 5.26 -3.92 4.79
N GLY A 189 4.89 -4.01 6.06
CA GLY A 189 3.50 -4.05 6.51
C GLY A 189 2.87 -2.67 6.43
N VAL A 190 1.61 -2.59 5.99
CA VAL A 190 0.82 -1.36 6.06
C VAL A 190 -0.54 -1.64 6.71
N PHE A 191 -1.04 -0.66 7.45
CA PHE A 191 -2.38 -0.70 8.01
C PHE A 191 -3.01 0.69 7.99
N HIS A 192 -4.34 0.72 8.02
CA HIS A 192 -5.13 1.94 8.10
C HIS A 192 -5.64 2.12 9.53
N CYS A 193 -5.59 3.35 10.02
CA CYS A 193 -6.04 3.68 11.37
C CYS A 193 -7.10 4.78 11.30
N TYR A 194 -8.34 4.41 11.59
CA TYR A 194 -9.49 5.31 11.66
C TYR A 194 -10.24 5.18 12.99
N HIS A 195 -9.58 4.64 14.03
CA HIS A 195 -10.19 4.50 15.34
C HIS A 195 -10.27 5.84 16.08
N PRO A 196 -11.37 6.12 16.79
CA PRO A 196 -12.64 5.39 16.80
C PRO A 196 -13.42 5.65 15.50
N LYS A 197 -13.89 4.57 14.85
CA LYS A 197 -14.58 4.68 13.55
C LYS A 197 -15.85 5.52 13.62
N SER A 198 -16.55 5.46 14.75
CA SER A 198 -17.74 6.30 15.00
C SER A 198 -17.44 7.78 15.06
N PHE A 199 -16.22 8.19 15.44
CA PHE A 199 -15.79 9.58 15.38
C PHE A 199 -15.35 9.97 13.96
N THR A 200 -14.46 9.18 13.34
CA THR A 200 -13.84 9.52 12.05
C THR A 200 -14.78 9.40 10.85
N HIS A 201 -15.80 8.55 10.94
CA HIS A 201 -16.79 8.28 9.88
C HIS A 201 -18.23 8.49 10.34
N GLY A 202 -18.42 9.02 11.55
CA GLY A 202 -19.75 9.32 12.08
C GLY A 202 -20.39 10.49 11.36
N ALA A 203 -21.73 10.47 11.30
CA ALA A 203 -22.52 11.59 10.82
C ALA A 203 -22.97 12.54 11.95
N ILE A 204 -22.47 12.32 13.17
CA ILE A 204 -22.88 13.06 14.38
C ILE A 204 -21.65 13.74 14.98
N ASP A 205 -21.79 15.02 15.28
CA ASP A 205 -20.79 15.81 16.00
C ASP A 205 -20.50 15.17 17.36
N GLN A 206 -19.22 14.91 17.60
CA GLN A 206 -18.72 14.26 18.81
C GLN A 206 -17.51 15.05 19.33
N ASP A 207 -17.34 15.10 20.64
CA ASP A 207 -16.09 15.53 21.27
C ASP A 207 -15.23 14.28 21.51
N ILE A 208 -14.08 14.20 20.85
CA ILE A 208 -13.24 13.01 20.92
C ILE A 208 -12.78 12.66 22.35
N ASN A 209 -12.56 13.65 23.22
CA ASN A 209 -12.09 13.38 24.59
C ASN A 209 -13.24 13.04 25.54
N LYS A 210 -14.45 13.53 25.28
CA LYS A 210 -15.63 13.23 26.09
C LYS A 210 -16.30 11.92 25.68
N ASP A 211 -16.51 11.74 24.38
CA ASP A 211 -17.32 10.64 23.84
C ASP A 211 -16.46 9.39 23.56
N HIS A 212 -15.13 9.55 23.44
CA HIS A 212 -14.15 8.47 23.27
C HIS A 212 -12.92 8.68 24.16
N PRO A 213 -13.08 8.72 25.49
CA PRO A 213 -12.00 9.12 26.41
C PRO A 213 -10.71 8.31 26.27
N ASP A 214 -10.81 7.05 25.82
CA ASP A 214 -9.70 6.10 25.69
C ASP A 214 -9.11 6.04 24.26
N TRP A 215 -9.40 7.05 23.41
CA TRP A 215 -8.97 7.02 22.00
C TRP A 215 -7.44 6.96 21.87
N LYS A 216 -6.70 7.65 22.75
CA LYS A 216 -5.23 7.70 22.67
C LYS A 216 -4.63 6.34 22.96
N GLU A 217 -5.11 5.69 24.01
CA GLU A 217 -4.72 4.36 24.44
C GLU A 217 -5.01 3.34 23.33
N THR A 218 -6.17 3.49 22.66
CA THR A 218 -6.51 2.67 21.49
C THR A 218 -5.52 2.84 20.34
N ILE A 219 -5.18 4.09 19.97
CA ILE A 219 -4.19 4.34 18.90
C ILE A 219 -2.80 3.82 19.29
N VAL A 220 -2.38 4.01 20.55
CA VAL A 220 -1.09 3.52 21.03
C VAL A 220 -1.05 2.00 20.97
N ALA A 221 -2.11 1.31 21.39
CA ALA A 221 -2.20 -0.15 21.30
C ALA A 221 -2.11 -0.65 19.85
N ASP A 222 -2.80 0.00 18.91
CA ASP A 222 -2.69 -0.32 17.48
C ASP A 222 -1.22 -0.19 16.98
N LEU A 223 -0.54 0.89 17.37
CA LEU A 223 0.86 1.12 16.98
C LEU A 223 1.81 0.08 17.60
N GLU A 224 1.61 -0.28 18.86
CA GLU A 224 2.39 -1.30 19.56
C GLU A 224 2.19 -2.69 18.93
N GLU A 225 0.98 -3.00 18.47
CA GLU A 225 0.68 -4.27 17.79
C GLU A 225 1.42 -4.36 16.44
N ALA A 226 1.42 -3.28 15.65
CA ALA A 226 2.17 -3.20 14.40
C ALA A 226 3.68 -3.33 14.62
N ASP A 227 4.23 -2.65 15.63
CA ASP A 227 5.65 -2.75 16.00
C ASP A 227 6.02 -4.18 16.46
N ALA A 228 5.15 -4.84 17.23
CA ALA A 228 5.35 -6.24 17.62
C ALA A 228 5.35 -7.17 16.41
N TRP A 229 4.46 -6.97 15.44
CA TRP A 229 4.44 -7.71 14.19
C TRP A 229 5.74 -7.50 13.39
N SER A 230 6.18 -6.25 13.24
CA SER A 230 7.42 -5.88 12.55
C SER A 230 8.62 -6.64 13.16
N LYS A 231 8.78 -6.59 14.48
CA LYS A 231 9.86 -7.28 15.21
C LYS A 231 9.78 -8.80 15.05
N LYS A 232 8.58 -9.38 15.16
CA LYS A 232 8.36 -10.83 15.06
C LYS A 232 8.73 -11.37 13.68
N HIS A 233 8.42 -10.64 12.62
CA HIS A 233 8.62 -11.09 11.25
C HIS A 233 9.87 -10.50 10.57
N ASN A 234 10.63 -9.68 11.29
CA ASN A 234 11.78 -8.94 10.76
C ASN A 234 11.44 -8.17 9.47
N LYS A 235 10.27 -7.52 9.47
CA LYS A 235 9.77 -6.64 8.41
C LYS A 235 9.64 -5.23 8.95
N ARG A 236 9.48 -4.23 8.08
CA ARG A 236 9.15 -2.86 8.50
C ARG A 236 7.66 -2.61 8.43
#